data_AF-A0A660WGC7-F1
#
_entry.id   AF-A0A660WGC7-F1
#
_cell.length_a   1.000
_cell.length_b   1.000
_cell.length_c   1.000
_cell.angle_alpha   90.00
_cell.angle_beta   90.00
_cell.angle_gamma   90.00
#
_symmetry.space_group_name_H-M   'P 1'
#
loop_
_entity.id
_entity.type
_entity.pdbx_description
1 polymer ?
#
loop_
_entity_poly.entity_id
_entity_poly.type
_entity_poly.pdbx_seq_one_letter_code
_entity_poly.pdbx_strand_id
1 'polypeptide(L)'
;MSVRIDLKQTKTVEAGPVYRVLNQVTYAENIPSQIFVHDTETEEFVHVATVWDLQTYPFTRDEAISGLIPYYLAAQCTKDYSDIQSALDFTAHVYSRVEWLVRDYETANDVFEGVLTHSITS
;
A
#
# COMPACT_ATOMS: atom_id res chain seq x y z
N MET A 1 10.39 -16.86 -1.34
CA MET A 1 9.98 -16.52 -2.75
C MET A 1 10.18 -15.01 -2.92
N SER A 2 10.79 -14.50 -4.01
CA SER A 2 11.10 -13.06 -4.08
C SER A 2 9.86 -12.20 -4.31
N VAL A 3 9.67 -11.16 -3.50
CA VAL A 3 8.58 -10.17 -3.62
C VAL A 3 9.12 -8.91 -4.30
N ARG A 4 8.35 -8.31 -5.22
CA ARG A 4 8.76 -7.08 -5.92
C ARG A 4 7.60 -6.14 -6.17
N ILE A 5 7.85 -4.84 -6.01
CA ILE A 5 6.96 -3.74 -6.41
C ILE A 5 7.78 -2.69 -7.15
N ASP A 6 7.33 -2.28 -8.34
CA ASP A 6 7.87 -1.09 -9.01
C ASP A 6 6.92 0.08 -8.75
N LEU A 7 7.43 1.09 -8.03
CA LEU A 7 6.71 2.31 -7.68
C LEU A 7 7.12 3.45 -8.60
N LYS A 8 6.15 4.04 -9.30
CA LYS A 8 6.31 5.30 -10.04
C LYS A 8 5.79 6.47 -9.22
N GLN A 9 6.64 7.46 -8.97
CA GLN A 9 6.26 8.69 -8.28
C GLN A 9 6.35 9.87 -9.26
N THR A 10 5.23 10.54 -9.50
CA THR A 10 5.14 11.70 -10.38
C THR A 10 4.85 12.93 -9.54
N LYS A 11 5.71 13.94 -9.63
CA LYS A 11 5.58 15.22 -8.92
C LYS A 11 5.26 16.31 -9.93
N THR A 12 4.15 17.00 -9.75
CA THR A 12 3.73 18.12 -10.62
C THR A 12 3.51 19.38 -9.80
N VAL A 13 3.82 20.53 -10.41
CA VAL A 13 3.44 21.84 -9.88
C VAL A 13 2.17 22.25 -10.64
N GLU A 14 1.06 22.34 -9.92
CA GLU A 14 -0.24 22.78 -10.44
C GLU A 14 -0.31 24.33 -10.43
N ALA A 15 -1.44 24.90 -10.84
CA ALA A 15 -1.62 26.36 -10.83
C ALA A 15 -1.53 26.93 -9.40
N GLY A 16 -0.55 27.82 -9.16
CA GLY A 16 -0.25 28.37 -7.84
C GLY A 16 0.77 27.54 -7.05
N PRO A 17 0.89 27.71 -5.72
CA PRO A 17 1.82 26.94 -4.88
C PRO A 17 1.25 25.56 -4.51
N VAL A 18 0.64 24.86 -5.47
CA VAL A 18 0.07 23.53 -5.24
C VAL A 18 1.00 22.48 -5.86
N TYR A 19 1.53 21.63 -5.00
CA TYR A 19 2.42 20.53 -5.36
C TYR A 19 1.65 19.23 -5.26
N ARG A 20 1.46 18.56 -6.40
CA ARG A 20 0.76 17.29 -6.48
C ARG A 20 1.74 16.14 -6.57
N VAL A 21 1.53 15.12 -5.75
CA VAL A 21 2.30 13.87 -5.77
C VAL A 21 1.36 12.72 -6.10
N LEU A 22 1.61 12.08 -7.24
CA LEU A 22 0.97 10.82 -7.63
C LEU A 22 1.95 9.67 -7.39
N ASN A 23 1.55 8.69 -6.59
CA ASN A 23 2.24 7.42 -6.41
C ASN A 23 1.42 6.32 -7.08
N GLN A 24 2.05 5.52 -7.92
CA GLN A 24 1.39 4.44 -8.66
C GLN A 24 2.27 3.20 -8.67
N VAL A 25 1.69 2.05 -8.32
CA VAL A 25 2.32 0.76 -8.54
C VAL A 25 2.20 0.42 -10.03
N THR A 26 3.33 0.35 -10.72
CA THR A 26 3.37 0.02 -12.16
C THR A 26 3.58 -1.47 -12.42
N TYR A 27 4.13 -2.18 -11.45
CA TYR A 27 4.36 -3.62 -11.51
C TYR A 27 4.40 -4.19 -10.09
N ALA A 28 3.89 -5.41 -9.91
CA ALA A 28 3.97 -6.17 -8.67
C ALA A 28 4.15 -7.66 -9.00
N GLU A 29 4.98 -8.35 -8.22
CA GLU A 29 5.27 -9.77 -8.35
C GLU A 29 5.22 -10.42 -6.96
N ASN A 30 4.47 -11.53 -6.84
CA ASN A 30 4.26 -12.27 -5.59
C ASN A 30 3.71 -11.40 -4.43
N ILE A 31 3.00 -10.31 -4.75
CA ILE A 31 2.26 -9.43 -3.83
C ILE A 31 1.18 -8.67 -4.63
N PRO A 32 0.02 -8.32 -4.03
CA PRO A 32 -0.98 -7.50 -4.71
C PRO A 32 -0.43 -6.12 -5.12
N SER A 33 -0.91 -5.58 -6.24
CA SER A 33 -0.53 -4.23 -6.69
C SER A 33 -1.30 -3.13 -5.98
N GLN A 34 -2.46 -3.46 -5.39
CA GLN A 34 -3.26 -2.54 -4.59
C GLN A 34 -2.70 -2.47 -3.17
N ILE A 35 -1.79 -1.52 -2.93
CA ILE A 35 -1.09 -1.36 -1.65
C ILE A 35 -1.38 -0.03 -0.95
N PHE A 36 -2.19 0.84 -1.54
CA PHE A 36 -2.56 2.11 -0.92
C PHE A 36 -3.92 1.98 -0.27
N VAL A 37 -4.00 2.26 1.02
CA VAL A 37 -5.26 2.22 1.78
C VAL A 37 -5.94 3.57 1.64
N HIS A 38 -7.20 3.53 1.21
CA HIS A 38 -8.08 4.68 1.06
C HIS A 38 -9.29 4.54 1.96
N ASP A 39 -9.78 5.67 2.44
CA ASP A 39 -11.03 5.77 3.19
C ASP A 39 -12.22 5.64 2.22
N THR A 40 -13.18 4.77 2.53
CA THR A 40 -14.31 4.47 1.64
C THR A 40 -15.25 5.67 1.45
N GLU A 41 -15.40 6.51 2.48
CA GLU A 41 -16.31 7.64 2.45
C GLU A 41 -15.71 8.84 1.72
N THR A 42 -14.45 9.16 2.03
CA THR A 42 -13.77 10.36 1.52
C THR A 42 -12.90 10.11 0.29
N GLU A 43 -12.59 8.84 -0.01
CA GLU A 43 -11.66 8.41 -1.07
C GLU A 43 -10.22 8.91 -0.87
N GLU A 44 -9.95 9.53 0.28
CA GLU A 44 -8.65 10.08 0.63
C GLU A 44 -7.65 8.98 0.98
N PHE A 45 -6.39 9.22 0.61
CA PHE A 45 -5.29 8.34 0.97
C PHE A 45 -5.03 8.39 2.49
N VAL A 46 -5.02 7.22 3.12
CA VAL A 46 -4.75 7.07 4.55
C VAL A 46 -3.30 6.66 4.80
N HIS A 47 -2.90 5.48 4.31
CA HIS A 47 -1.55 4.94 4.50
C HIS A 47 -1.19 3.89 3.44
N VAL A 48 0.10 3.54 3.36
CA VAL A 48 0.55 2.36 2.61
C VAL A 48 0.24 1.12 3.44
N ALA A 49 -0.43 0.15 2.83
CA ALA A 49 -0.89 -1.09 3.44
C ALA A 49 0.22 -1.80 4.22
N THR A 50 -0.18 -2.41 5.33
CA THR A 50 0.56 -3.47 6.02
C THR A 50 0.19 -4.83 5.45
N VAL A 51 0.92 -5.89 5.83
CA VAL A 51 0.55 -7.27 5.47
C VAL A 51 -0.87 -7.61 5.94
N TRP A 52 -1.26 -7.15 7.14
CA TRP A 52 -2.61 -7.34 7.67
C TRP A 52 -3.67 -6.64 6.82
N ASP A 53 -3.40 -5.40 6.39
CA ASP A 53 -4.32 -4.64 5.53
C ASP A 53 -4.55 -5.37 4.20
N LEU A 54 -3.48 -5.92 3.59
CA LEU A 54 -3.57 -6.72 2.36
C LEU A 54 -4.43 -7.99 2.51
N GLN A 55 -4.55 -8.52 3.73
CA GLN A 55 -5.36 -9.70 4.03
C GLN A 55 -6.80 -9.35 4.44
N THR A 56 -7.03 -8.10 4.85
CA THR A 56 -8.28 -7.69 5.51
C THR A 56 -9.15 -6.82 4.62
N TYR A 57 -8.54 -5.88 3.89
CA TYR A 57 -9.28 -4.88 3.12
C TYR A 57 -9.52 -5.35 1.68
N PRO A 58 -10.69 -5.03 1.11
CA PRO A 58 -11.00 -5.36 -0.27
C PRO A 58 -10.16 -4.54 -1.25
N PHE A 59 -10.02 -5.05 -2.48
CA PHE A 59 -9.22 -4.40 -3.53
C PHE A 59 -10.01 -3.38 -4.36
N THR A 60 -11.28 -3.17 -4.03
CA THR A 60 -12.14 -2.18 -4.67
C THR A 60 -13.01 -1.47 -3.64
N ARG A 61 -13.37 -0.22 -3.96
CA ARG A 61 -14.30 0.57 -3.15
C ARG A 61 -15.70 -0.05 -3.12
N ASP A 62 -16.17 -0.60 -4.24
CA ASP A 62 -17.52 -1.18 -4.33
C ASP A 62 -17.69 -2.39 -3.40
N GLU A 63 -16.65 -3.21 -3.28
CA GLU A 63 -16.60 -4.31 -2.31
C GLU A 63 -16.60 -3.79 -0.87
N ALA A 64 -15.86 -2.71 -0.58
CA ALA A 64 -15.85 -2.09 0.75
C ALA A 64 -17.22 -1.52 1.13
N ILE A 65 -17.88 -0.81 0.21
CA ILE A 65 -19.23 -0.27 0.42
C ILE A 65 -20.22 -1.41 0.68
N SER A 66 -20.18 -2.45 -0.15
CA SER A 66 -21.07 -3.61 -0.01
C SER A 66 -20.85 -4.37 1.30
N GLY A 67 -19.60 -4.42 1.77
CA GLY A 67 -19.20 -5.06 3.03
C GLY A 67 -19.29 -4.16 4.27
N LEU A 68 -19.68 -2.90 4.12
CA LEU A 68 -19.62 -1.88 5.20
C LEU A 68 -18.22 -1.77 5.84
N ILE A 69 -17.17 -1.89 5.01
CA ILE A 69 -15.76 -1.80 5.42
C ILE A 69 -15.28 -0.35 5.22
N PRO A 70 -14.69 0.29 6.24
CA PRO A 70 -14.30 1.70 6.18
C PRO A 70 -13.15 1.99 5.21
N TYR A 71 -12.42 0.97 4.78
CA TYR A 71 -11.23 1.12 3.93
C TYR A 71 -11.23 0.16 2.76
N TYR A 72 -10.53 0.54 1.70
CA TYR A 72 -10.23 -0.30 0.55
C TYR A 72 -8.80 -0.06 0.05
N LEU A 73 -8.29 -1.00 -0.74
CA LEU A 73 -6.97 -0.96 -1.34
C LEU A 73 -7.04 -0.45 -2.78
N ALA A 74 -6.10 0.41 -3.16
CA ALA A 74 -5.93 0.94 -4.50
C ALA A 74 -4.48 0.79 -4.99
N ALA A 75 -4.30 0.76 -6.32
CA ALA A 75 -2.99 0.67 -6.96
C ALA A 75 -2.29 2.03 -7.10
N GLN A 76 -2.96 3.13 -6.77
CA GLN A 76 -2.41 4.48 -6.81
C GLN A 76 -2.97 5.35 -5.69
N CYS A 77 -2.20 6.34 -5.27
CA CYS A 77 -2.67 7.43 -4.42
C CYS A 77 -2.18 8.78 -4.93
N THR A 78 -3.01 9.81 -4.79
CA THR A 78 -2.67 11.19 -5.15
C THR A 78 -2.87 12.07 -3.93
N LYS A 79 -1.97 13.01 -3.69
CA LYS A 79 -2.12 14.00 -2.63
C LYS A 79 -1.53 15.35 -3.03
N ASP A 80 -2.26 16.40 -2.69
CA ASP A 80 -1.91 17.79 -2.97
C ASP A 80 -1.37 18.46 -1.71
N TYR A 81 -0.33 19.29 -1.89
CA TYR A 81 0.36 19.99 -0.82
C TYR A 81 0.51 21.47 -1.17
N SER A 82 0.39 22.35 -0.16
CA SER A 82 0.66 23.78 -0.30
C SER A 82 2.14 24.14 -0.15
N ASP A 83 2.96 23.18 0.27
CA ASP A 83 4.39 23.35 0.54
C ASP A 83 5.20 22.22 -0.10
N ILE A 84 6.33 22.59 -0.71
CA ILE A 84 7.20 21.67 -1.44
C ILE A 84 7.88 20.66 -0.50
N GLN A 85 8.28 21.08 0.70
CA GLN A 85 8.97 20.19 1.63
C GLN A 85 8.03 19.07 2.07
N SER A 86 6.77 19.41 2.36
CA SER A 86 5.73 18.45 2.70
C SER A 86 5.47 17.43 1.57
N ALA A 87 5.47 17.87 0.31
CA ALA A 87 5.35 16.97 -0.85
C ALA A 87 6.55 16.03 -1.00
N LEU A 88 7.77 16.52 -0.73
CA LEU A 88 8.99 15.72 -0.75
C LEU A 88 9.02 14.69 0.39
N ASP A 89 8.67 15.11 1.60
CA ASP A 89 8.61 14.26 2.79
C ASP A 89 7.59 13.14 2.59
N PHE A 90 6.43 13.47 2.02
CA PHE A 90 5.42 12.47 1.67
C PHE A 90 5.94 11.43 0.67
N THR A 91 6.63 11.89 -0.38
CA THR A 91 7.21 11.00 -1.39
C THR A 91 8.19 10.01 -0.74
N ALA A 92 9.09 10.51 0.11
CA ALA A 92 10.06 9.68 0.82
C ALA A 92 9.40 8.73 1.81
N HIS A 93 8.36 9.19 2.51
CA HIS A 93 7.58 8.37 3.43
C HIS A 93 6.89 7.21 2.70
N VAL A 94 6.21 7.47 1.59
CA VAL A 94 5.55 6.43 0.80
C VAL A 94 6.57 5.40 0.31
N TYR A 95 7.71 5.84 -0.23
CA TYR A 95 8.78 4.94 -0.66
C TYR A 95 9.25 4.03 0.48
N SER A 96 9.57 4.61 1.64
CA SER A 96 10.02 3.87 2.81
C SER A 96 8.98 2.84 3.28
N ARG A 97 7.69 3.21 3.29
CA ARG A 97 6.63 2.29 3.69
C ARG A 97 6.41 1.15 2.70
N VAL A 98 6.56 1.40 1.40
CA VAL A 98 6.50 0.35 0.37
C VAL A 98 7.67 -0.62 0.50
N GLU A 99 8.88 -0.12 0.76
CA GLU A 99 10.06 -0.96 1.02
C GLU A 99 9.83 -1.88 2.23
N TRP A 100 9.25 -1.34 3.31
CA TRP A 100 8.93 -2.12 4.51
C TRP A 100 7.86 -3.19 4.23
N LEU A 101 6.80 -2.83 3.47
CA LEU A 101 5.77 -3.78 3.08
C LEU A 101 6.35 -4.96 2.31
N VAL A 102 7.21 -4.71 1.32
CA VAL A 102 7.85 -5.78 0.52
C VAL A 102 8.64 -6.73 1.42
N ARG A 103 9.45 -6.18 2.34
CA ARG A 103 10.25 -6.98 3.29
C ARG A 103 9.38 -7.79 4.26
N ASP A 104 8.36 -7.16 4.83
CA ASP A 104 7.48 -7.82 5.81
C ASP A 104 6.64 -8.92 5.14
N TYR A 105 6.19 -8.70 3.90
CA TYR A 105 5.43 -9.68 3.13
C TYR A 105 6.30 -10.88 2.75
N GLU A 106 7.54 -10.65 2.31
CA GLU A 106 8.50 -11.73 2.05
C GLU A 106 8.77 -12.55 3.31
N THR A 107 8.98 -11.89 4.45
CA THR A 107 9.18 -12.55 5.75
C THR A 107 7.95 -13.37 6.16
N ALA A 108 6.75 -12.82 5.98
CA ALA A 108 5.49 -13.51 6.32
C ALA A 108 5.31 -14.80 5.49
N ASN A 109 5.62 -14.75 4.20
CA ASN A 109 5.53 -15.93 3.33
C ASN A 109 6.59 -16.99 3.71
N ASP A 110 7.85 -16.58 3.94
CA ASP A 110 8.93 -17.52 4.26
C ASP A 110 8.77 -18.18 5.65
N VAL A 111 8.14 -17.51 6.63
CA VAL A 111 7.98 -18.03 8.00
C VAL A 111 6.74 -18.93 8.16
N PHE A 112 5.67 -18.70 7.39
CA PHE A 112 4.41 -19.46 7.52
C PHE A 112 4.25 -20.61 6.51
N GLU A 113 4.96 -20.60 5.37
CA GLU A 113 4.99 -21.73 4.43
C GLU A 113 5.99 -22.82 4.88
N GLY A 114 5.72 -23.44 6.03
CA GLY A 114 6.50 -24.57 6.54
C GLY A 114 5.62 -25.57 7.31
N VAL A 115 5.61 -26.83 6.88
CA VAL A 115 4.89 -27.90 7.61
C VAL A 115 5.67 -28.24 8.88
N LEU A 116 5.22 -27.73 10.03
CA LEU A 116 5.70 -28.16 11.34
C LEU A 116 4.96 -29.45 11.75
N THR A 117 5.54 -30.61 11.41
CA THR A 117 5.04 -31.89 11.92
C THR A 117 5.50 -32.07 13.37
N HIS A 118 4.61 -31.82 14.33
CA HIS A 118 4.84 -32.18 15.72
C HIS A 118 4.38 -33.62 15.98
N SER A 119 5.31 -34.55 16.22
CA SER A 119 4.97 -35.88 16.74
C SER A 119 4.88 -35.82 18.27
N ILE A 120 3.66 -35.75 18.80
CA ILE A 120 3.41 -35.90 20.24
C ILE A 120 3.28 -37.40 20.51
N THR A 121 4.22 -37.95 21.26
CA THR A 121 4.15 -39.33 21.78
C THR A 121 3.74 -39.27 23.25
N SER A 122 2.78 -40.13 23.63
CA SER A 122 2.29 -40.29 25.00
C SER A 122 3.33 -40.96 25.90
#